data_AF-A0A7Y0D8Q9-F1
#
_entry.id   AF-A0A7Y0D8Q9-F1
#
_cell.length_a   1.000
_cell.length_b   1.000
_cell.length_c   1.000
_cell.angle_alpha   90.00
_cell.angle_beta   90.00
_cell.angle_gamma   90.00
#
_symmetry.space_group_name_H-M   'P 1'
#
loop_
_entity.id
_entity.type
_entity.pdbx_description
1 polymer ?
#
loop_
_entity_poly.entity_id
_entity_poly.type
_entity_poly.pdbx_seq_one_letter_code
_entity_poly.pdbx_strand_id
1 'polypeptide(L)'
;MASSSQFGSQPTTTSDHGGGVVGWLSDTSFLTKFFAAVIWSVVPLIVVAVRAGVDAFTTSVAAFGVVMTVIVGIWMARRVSGSLARVQYVAEGLASGDLTRTTGLDSNDEIGHAAAAIDQATIALRGTLAQVAGTAEAVAAASEELSAASAQVAGGSAETSVQAGVV
;
A
#
# COMPACT_ATOMS: atom_id res chain seq x y z
N MET A 1 -20.29 10.92 54.22
CA MET A 1 -21.30 10.47 53.24
C MET A 1 -21.14 11.31 51.98
N ALA A 2 -20.63 10.68 50.90
CA ALA A 2 -20.33 11.13 49.52
C ALA A 2 -18.99 10.46 49.17
N SER A 3 -18.89 9.26 48.57
CA SER A 3 -19.49 8.67 47.37
C SER A 3 -19.24 9.45 46.08
N SER A 4 -18.73 8.74 45.07
CA SER A 4 -18.34 9.14 43.70
C SER A 4 -16.99 9.88 43.61
N SER A 5 -16.03 9.56 42.75
CA SER A 5 -15.97 8.63 41.61
C SER A 5 -14.48 8.33 41.31
N GLN A 6 -13.98 7.19 41.77
CA GLN A 6 -12.68 6.66 41.31
C GLN A 6 -12.94 5.86 40.02
N PHE A 7 -13.09 6.56 38.91
CA PHE A 7 -13.03 5.93 37.59
C PHE A 7 -11.56 5.96 37.15
N GLY A 8 -10.82 4.93 37.59
CA GLY A 8 -9.48 4.69 37.08
C GLY A 8 -9.56 4.48 35.58
N SER A 9 -8.91 5.36 34.82
CA SER A 9 -8.67 5.21 33.40
C SER A 9 -7.90 3.91 33.17
N GLN A 10 -8.60 2.88 32.69
CA GLN A 10 -7.94 1.69 32.18
C GLN A 10 -7.07 2.12 30.99
N PRO A 11 -5.77 1.82 30.99
CA PRO A 11 -5.00 1.94 29.76
C PRO A 11 -5.56 0.90 28.78
N THR A 12 -6.13 1.38 27.67
CA THR A 12 -6.44 0.52 26.53
C THR A 12 -5.12 0.02 25.97
N THR A 13 -4.68 -1.12 26.48
CA THR A 13 -3.66 -1.95 25.85
C THR A 13 -4.27 -2.54 24.59
N THR A 14 -4.47 -1.71 23.57
CA THR A 14 -4.47 -2.18 22.19
C THR A 14 -3.03 -2.58 21.91
N SER A 15 -2.71 -3.79 22.36
CA SER A 15 -1.53 -4.53 21.98
C SER A 15 -1.48 -4.52 20.47
N ASP A 16 -0.53 -3.75 19.98
CA ASP A 16 -0.02 -3.82 18.63
C ASP A 16 0.40 -5.28 18.36
N HIS A 17 -0.53 -6.03 17.78
CA HIS A 17 -0.28 -7.33 17.16
C HIS A 17 -0.25 -7.17 15.64
N GLY A 18 0.23 -6.02 15.14
CA GLY A 18 0.41 -5.75 13.72
C GLY A 18 1.64 -6.42 13.09
N GLY A 19 2.42 -7.21 13.85
CA GLY A 19 3.70 -7.79 13.40
C GLY A 19 3.80 -9.33 13.38
N GLY A 20 2.73 -10.07 13.70
CA GLY A 20 2.90 -11.45 14.20
C GLY A 20 2.99 -12.60 13.19
N VAL A 21 2.42 -12.47 11.98
CA VAL A 21 2.24 -13.65 11.08
C VAL A 21 2.62 -13.42 9.62
N VAL A 22 2.91 -12.18 9.21
CA VAL A 22 3.33 -11.88 7.83
C VAL A 22 4.84 -11.62 7.74
N GLY A 23 5.45 -11.08 8.81
CA GLY A 23 6.90 -10.80 8.87
C GLY A 23 7.81 -12.02 8.96
N TRP A 24 7.34 -13.14 9.54
CA TRP A 24 8.14 -14.37 9.61
C TRP A 24 8.31 -15.04 8.23
N LEU A 25 7.40 -14.81 7.28
CA LEU A 25 7.44 -15.40 5.94
C LEU A 25 8.37 -14.63 4.99
N SER A 26 8.59 -13.33 5.24
CA SER A 26 9.52 -12.50 4.46
C SER A 26 10.96 -12.57 4.96
N ASP A 27 11.21 -13.14 6.13
CA ASP A 27 12.56 -13.42 6.59
C ASP A 27 13.19 -14.51 5.70
N THR A 28 14.18 -14.11 4.90
CA THR A 28 14.98 -15.03 4.08
C THR A 28 15.58 -16.17 4.92
N SER A 29 15.79 -15.96 6.22
CA SER A 29 16.26 -16.97 7.15
C SER A 29 15.21 -18.05 7.46
N PHE A 30 13.91 -17.72 7.42
CA PHE A 30 12.82 -18.65 7.67
C PHE A 30 12.71 -19.70 6.58
N LEU A 31 12.68 -19.26 5.31
CA LEU A 31 12.69 -20.15 4.16
C LEU A 31 13.92 -21.07 4.19
N THR A 32 15.10 -20.52 4.49
CA THR A 32 16.34 -21.31 4.59
C THR A 32 16.26 -22.35 5.71
N LYS A 33 15.73 -22.00 6.89
CA LYS A 33 15.51 -22.92 8.02
C LYS A 33 14.45 -23.98 7.73
N PHE A 34 13.37 -23.59 7.05
CA PHE A 34 12.31 -24.50 6.64
C PHE A 34 12.82 -25.50 5.60
N PHE A 35 13.59 -25.07 4.60
CA PHE A 35 14.21 -25.98 3.62
C PHE A 35 15.28 -26.86 4.25
N ALA A 36 16.10 -26.34 5.16
CA ALA A 36 17.03 -27.15 5.92
C ALA A 36 16.28 -28.24 6.71
N ALA A 37 15.17 -27.90 7.37
CA ALA A 37 14.36 -28.87 8.14
C ALA A 37 13.68 -29.92 7.24
N VAL A 38 13.13 -29.52 6.08
CA VAL A 38 12.51 -30.44 5.12
C VAL A 38 13.56 -31.37 4.51
N ILE A 39 14.71 -30.84 4.06
CA ILE A 39 15.81 -31.64 3.52
C ILE A 39 16.32 -32.63 4.57
N TRP A 40 16.54 -32.18 5.81
CA TRP A 40 17.01 -33.02 6.91
C TRP A 40 15.98 -34.08 7.37
N SER A 41 14.69 -33.87 7.09
CA SER A 41 13.61 -34.81 7.45
C SER A 41 13.29 -35.81 6.34
N VAL A 42 13.45 -35.44 5.07
CA VAL A 42 13.09 -36.29 3.92
C VAL A 42 14.22 -37.25 3.56
N VAL A 43 15.48 -36.83 3.71
CA VAL A 43 16.67 -37.66 3.44
C VAL A 43 16.70 -38.94 4.30
N PRO A 44 16.46 -38.92 5.62
CA PRO A 44 16.41 -40.13 6.43
C PRO A 44 15.26 -41.06 6.03
N LEU A 45 14.10 -40.51 5.65
CA LEU A 45 12.92 -41.29 5.26
C LEU A 45 13.19 -42.08 3.96
N ILE A 46 13.85 -41.45 3.00
CA ILE A 46 14.33 -42.10 1.76
C ILE A 46 15.32 -43.22 2.10
N VAL A 47 16.28 -42.95 2.99
CA VAL A 47 17.30 -43.93 3.40
C VAL A 47 16.66 -45.13 4.13
N VAL A 48 15.65 -44.91 4.95
CA VAL A 48 14.89 -45.96 5.64
C VAL A 48 14.07 -46.79 4.66
N ALA A 49 13.42 -46.16 3.67
CA ALA A 49 12.64 -46.85 2.65
C ALA A 49 13.51 -47.75 1.75
N VAL A 50 14.73 -47.30 1.41
CA VAL A 50 15.73 -48.11 0.69
C VAL A 50 16.18 -49.31 1.54
N ARG A 51 16.34 -49.14 2.85
CA ARG A 51 16.67 -50.25 3.77
C ARG A 51 15.53 -51.24 4.00
N ALA A 52 14.28 -50.83 3.79
CA ALA A 52 13.08 -51.63 4.06
C ALA A 52 12.69 -52.58 2.90
N GLY A 53 13.45 -52.60 1.79
CA GLY A 53 13.14 -53.46 0.64
C GLY A 53 11.95 -52.99 -0.21
N VAL A 54 11.60 -51.71 -0.13
CA VAL A 54 10.66 -51.07 -1.05
C VAL A 54 11.39 -50.84 -2.38
N ASP A 55 10.77 -51.15 -3.52
CA ASP A 55 11.36 -50.92 -4.83
C ASP A 55 11.92 -49.49 -4.91
N ALA A 56 13.21 -49.35 -5.20
CA ALA A 56 13.89 -48.05 -5.25
C ALA A 56 13.16 -47.02 -6.13
N PHE A 57 12.40 -47.51 -7.11
CA PHE A 57 11.47 -46.75 -7.92
C PHE A 57 10.42 -45.98 -7.09
N THR A 58 9.69 -46.66 -6.20
CA THR A 58 8.62 -46.05 -5.39
C THR A 58 9.15 -44.97 -4.45
N THR A 59 10.30 -45.20 -3.81
CA THR A 59 10.95 -44.21 -2.94
C THR A 59 11.44 -42.99 -3.73
N SER A 60 11.99 -43.20 -4.93
CA SER A 60 12.44 -42.10 -5.80
C SER A 60 11.29 -41.21 -6.28
N VAL A 61 10.15 -41.81 -6.61
CA VAL A 61 8.93 -41.09 -7.02
C VAL A 61 8.39 -40.27 -5.84
N ALA A 62 8.34 -40.84 -4.63
CA ALA A 62 7.91 -40.12 -3.44
C ALA A 62 8.84 -38.94 -3.11
N ALA A 63 10.16 -39.15 -3.16
CA ALA A 63 11.16 -38.11 -2.96
C ALA A 63 11.01 -36.97 -3.97
N PHE A 64 10.85 -37.31 -5.25
CA PHE A 64 10.65 -36.34 -6.32
C PHE A 64 9.37 -35.51 -6.10
N GLY A 65 8.27 -36.15 -5.70
CA GLY A 65 7.01 -35.46 -5.39
C GLY A 65 7.16 -34.42 -4.28
N VAL A 66 7.91 -34.73 -3.22
CA VAL A 66 8.21 -33.77 -2.14
C VAL A 66 9.03 -32.60 -2.67
N VAL A 67 10.09 -32.86 -3.45
CA VAL A 67 10.94 -31.81 -4.02
C VAL A 67 10.14 -30.91 -4.96
N MET A 68 9.32 -31.48 -5.85
CA MET A 68 8.46 -30.71 -6.75
C MET A 68 7.45 -29.84 -5.99
N THR A 69 6.81 -30.39 -4.96
CA THR A 69 5.84 -29.64 -4.13
C THR A 69 6.51 -28.43 -3.46
N VAL A 70 7.71 -28.63 -2.92
CA VAL A 70 8.52 -27.57 -2.33
C VAL A 70 8.87 -26.49 -3.36
N ILE A 71 9.34 -26.89 -4.54
CA ILE A 71 9.71 -25.95 -5.61
C ILE A 71 8.50 -25.12 -6.05
N VAL A 72 7.36 -25.75 -6.30
CA VAL A 72 6.13 -25.05 -6.70
C VAL A 72 5.63 -24.13 -5.57
N GLY A 73 5.69 -24.58 -4.32
CA GLY A 73 5.31 -23.77 -3.16
C GLY A 73 6.15 -22.50 -3.03
N ILE A 74 7.47 -22.61 -3.17
CA ILE A 74 8.38 -21.45 -3.18
C ILE A 74 8.06 -20.53 -4.34
N TRP A 75 7.90 -21.08 -5.54
CA TRP A 75 7.65 -20.30 -6.74
C TRP A 75 6.36 -19.49 -6.61
N MET A 76 5.28 -20.11 -6.11
CA MET A 76 4.00 -19.44 -5.87
C MET A 76 4.12 -18.37 -4.80
N ALA A 77 4.76 -18.67 -3.66
CA ALA A 77 4.95 -17.70 -2.58
C ALA A 77 5.73 -16.47 -3.05
N ARG A 78 6.84 -16.66 -3.77
CA ARG A 78 7.64 -15.55 -4.31
C ARG A 78 6.86 -14.71 -5.31
N ARG A 79 6.04 -15.35 -6.15
CA ARG A 79 5.20 -14.64 -7.14
C ARG A 79 4.15 -13.78 -6.45
N VAL A 80 3.41 -14.35 -5.50
CA VAL A 80 2.35 -13.64 -4.76
C VAL A 80 2.91 -12.51 -3.92
N SER A 81 3.94 -12.76 -3.10
CA SER A 81 4.57 -11.74 -2.28
C SER A 81 5.18 -10.61 -3.11
N GLY A 82 5.78 -10.94 -4.25
CA GLY A 82 6.33 -9.96 -5.19
C GLY A 82 5.25 -9.04 -5.78
N SER A 83 4.10 -9.59 -6.18
CA SER A 83 2.98 -8.79 -6.67
C SER A 83 2.37 -7.92 -5.58
N LEU A 84 2.16 -8.47 -4.37
CA LEU A 84 1.62 -7.71 -3.25
C LEU A 84 2.53 -6.55 -2.82
N ALA A 85 3.85 -6.75 -2.85
CA ALA A 85 4.81 -5.70 -2.54
C ALA A 85 4.73 -4.52 -3.51
N ARG A 86 4.41 -4.76 -4.80
CA ARG A 86 4.20 -3.65 -5.76
C ARG A 86 2.91 -2.88 -5.51
N VAL A 87 1.83 -3.58 -5.16
CA VAL A 87 0.57 -2.92 -4.79
C VAL A 87 0.78 -2.07 -3.53
N GLN A 88 1.49 -2.62 -2.53
CA GLN A 88 1.87 -1.89 -1.32
C GLN A 88 2.71 -0.66 -1.63
N TYR A 89 3.70 -0.76 -2.52
CA TYR A 89 4.56 0.36 -2.92
C TYR A 89 3.77 1.55 -3.49
N VAL A 90 2.73 1.27 -4.29
CA VAL A 90 1.83 2.31 -4.81
C VAL A 90 0.93 2.85 -3.71
N ALA A 91 0.35 1.99 -2.87
CA ALA A 91 -0.51 2.41 -1.77
C ALA A 91 0.22 3.32 -0.76
N GLU A 92 1.48 3.02 -0.44
CA GLU A 92 2.34 3.86 0.40
C GLU A 92 2.71 5.18 -0.29
N GLY A 93 2.90 5.15 -1.62
CA GLY A 93 3.04 6.36 -2.44
C GLY A 93 1.81 7.25 -2.33
N LEU A 94 0.64 6.68 -2.57
CA LEU A 94 -0.64 7.36 -2.45
C LEU A 94 -0.84 7.96 -1.05
N ALA A 95 -0.52 7.21 0.01
CA ALA A 95 -0.59 7.69 1.40
C ALA A 95 0.37 8.84 1.71
N SER A 96 1.52 8.91 1.03
CA SER A 96 2.49 10.00 1.14
C SER A 96 2.26 11.15 0.14
N GLY A 97 1.22 11.05 -0.70
CA GLY A 97 0.88 12.04 -1.73
C GLY A 97 1.69 11.88 -3.03
N ASP A 98 2.52 10.85 -3.16
CA ASP A 98 3.21 10.50 -4.40
C ASP A 98 2.28 9.71 -5.33
N LEU A 99 1.62 10.45 -6.22
CA LEU A 99 0.71 9.89 -7.23
C LEU A 99 1.43 9.49 -8.53
N THR A 100 2.76 9.46 -8.54
CA THR A 100 3.54 9.14 -9.75
C THR A 100 3.84 7.64 -9.88
N ARG A 101 3.65 6.88 -8.80
CA ARG A 101 3.90 5.44 -8.77
C ARG A 101 2.80 4.64 -9.46
N THR A 102 3.20 3.52 -10.05
CA THR A 102 2.29 2.53 -10.63
C THR A 102 2.73 1.11 -10.31
N THR A 103 1.79 0.18 -10.28
CA THR A 103 2.07 -1.22 -9.94
C THR A 103 2.81 -1.96 -11.06
N GLY A 104 2.54 -1.60 -12.33
CA GLY A 104 3.06 -2.27 -13.52
C GLY A 104 2.76 -3.77 -13.56
N LEU A 105 1.66 -4.20 -12.94
CA LEU A 105 1.24 -5.59 -12.91
C LEU A 105 0.29 -5.88 -14.07
N ASP A 106 0.61 -6.92 -14.85
CA ASP A 106 -0.19 -7.42 -15.98
C ASP A 106 -0.76 -8.82 -15.66
N SER A 107 -1.16 -9.04 -14.42
CA SER A 107 -1.75 -10.32 -14.00
C SER A 107 -3.26 -10.33 -14.27
N ASN A 108 -3.80 -11.47 -14.69
CA ASN A 108 -5.24 -11.67 -14.89
C ASN A 108 -5.90 -12.33 -13.67
N ASP A 109 -5.29 -12.20 -12.49
CA ASP A 109 -5.82 -12.69 -11.21
C ASP A 109 -6.39 -11.53 -10.38
N GLU A 110 -6.92 -11.86 -9.21
CA GLU A 110 -7.51 -10.88 -8.29
C GLU A 110 -6.49 -9.82 -7.83
N ILE A 111 -5.21 -10.18 -7.75
CA ILE A 111 -4.13 -9.26 -7.40
C ILE A 111 -3.90 -8.27 -8.53
N GLY A 112 -3.90 -8.73 -9.78
CA GLY A 112 -3.86 -7.87 -10.96
C GLY A 112 -5.05 -6.93 -11.06
N HIS A 113 -6.26 -7.39 -10.74
CA HIS A 113 -7.44 -6.52 -10.67
C HIS A 113 -7.32 -5.46 -9.58
N ALA A 114 -6.84 -5.83 -8.38
CA ALA A 114 -6.61 -4.87 -7.30
C ALA A 114 -5.52 -3.84 -7.66
N ALA A 115 -4.47 -4.30 -8.35
CA ALA A 115 -3.39 -3.46 -8.85
C ALA A 115 -3.88 -2.44 -9.90
N ALA A 116 -4.70 -2.88 -10.86
CA ALA A 116 -5.32 -2.01 -11.83
C ALA A 116 -6.26 -0.98 -11.15
N ALA A 117 -7.03 -1.41 -10.15
CA ALA A 117 -7.92 -0.52 -9.41
C ALA A 117 -7.16 0.59 -8.66
N ILE A 118 -6.03 0.27 -8.02
CA ILE A 118 -5.23 1.30 -7.32
C ILE A 118 -4.53 2.23 -8.30
N ASP A 119 -4.05 1.73 -9.44
CA ASP A 119 -3.47 2.57 -10.50
C ASP A 119 -4.50 3.56 -11.05
N GLN A 120 -5.74 3.11 -11.28
CA GLN A 120 -6.84 3.98 -11.71
C GLN A 120 -7.23 5.00 -10.64
N ALA A 121 -7.24 4.62 -9.36
CA ALA A 121 -7.49 5.55 -8.27
C ALA A 121 -6.44 6.67 -8.22
N THR A 122 -5.17 6.33 -8.43
CA THR A 122 -4.06 7.30 -8.51
C THR A 122 -4.25 8.27 -9.68
N ILE A 123 -4.63 7.77 -10.86
CA ILE A 123 -4.92 8.61 -12.04
C ILE A 123 -6.09 9.55 -11.77
N ALA A 124 -7.18 9.04 -11.20
CA ALA A 124 -8.36 9.83 -10.88
C ALA A 124 -8.04 10.94 -9.88
N LEU A 125 -7.28 10.63 -8.82
CA LEU A 125 -6.89 11.62 -7.81
C LEU A 125 -6.00 12.72 -8.41
N ARG A 126 -5.07 12.38 -9.31
CA ARG A 126 -4.29 13.38 -10.06
C ARG A 126 -5.17 14.29 -10.89
N GLY A 127 -6.17 13.73 -11.57
CA GLY A 127 -7.15 14.51 -12.34
C GLY A 127 -7.91 15.50 -11.46
N THR A 128 -8.40 15.04 -10.31
CA THR A 128 -9.09 15.90 -9.34
C THR A 128 -8.19 17.03 -8.83
N LEU A 129 -6.93 16.74 -8.48
CA LEU A 129 -5.98 17.76 -8.03
C LEU A 129 -5.66 18.78 -9.13
N ALA A 130 -5.56 18.35 -10.38
CA ALA A 130 -5.38 19.26 -11.52
C ALA A 130 -6.58 20.21 -11.69
N GLN A 131 -7.81 19.72 -11.52
CA GLN A 131 -9.01 20.57 -11.55
C GLN A 131 -9.03 21.57 -10.40
N VAL A 132 -8.64 21.15 -9.20
CA VAL A 132 -8.53 22.04 -8.03
C VAL A 132 -7.50 23.14 -8.29
N ALA A 133 -6.33 22.80 -8.85
CA ALA A 133 -5.30 23.77 -9.22
C ALA A 133 -5.82 24.81 -10.22
N GLY A 134 -6.47 24.37 -11.31
CA GLY A 134 -7.05 25.29 -12.29
C GLY A 134 -8.16 26.18 -11.70
N THR A 135 -8.96 25.66 -10.77
CA THR A 135 -9.97 26.46 -10.07
C THR A 135 -9.33 27.51 -9.17
N ALA A 136 -8.24 27.17 -8.47
CA ALA A 136 -7.51 28.12 -7.63
C ALA A 136 -6.87 29.24 -8.47
N GLU A 137 -6.34 28.93 -9.65
CA GLU A 137 -5.82 29.92 -10.60
C GLU A 137 -6.93 30.88 -11.08
N ALA A 138 -8.11 30.36 -11.42
CA ALA A 138 -9.25 31.19 -11.81
C ALA A 138 -9.72 32.11 -10.67
N VAL A 139 -9.74 31.61 -9.43
CA VAL A 139 -10.06 32.41 -8.23
C VAL A 139 -9.02 33.50 -7.98
N ALA A 140 -7.73 33.20 -8.19
CA ALA A 140 -6.66 34.19 -8.07
C ALA A 140 -6.83 35.31 -9.08
N ALA A 141 -7.07 34.98 -10.36
CA ALA A 141 -7.31 35.96 -11.41
C ALA A 141 -8.54 36.85 -11.12
N ALA A 142 -9.66 36.24 -10.70
CA ALA A 142 -10.86 36.99 -10.33
C ALA A 142 -10.63 37.94 -9.14
N SER A 143 -9.74 37.57 -8.20
CA SER A 143 -9.36 38.41 -7.08
C SER A 143 -8.52 39.61 -7.51
N GLU A 144 -7.63 39.43 -8.49
CA GLU A 144 -6.86 40.53 -9.10
C GLU A 144 -7.78 41.52 -9.84
N GLU A 145 -8.73 41.01 -10.65
CA GLU A 145 -9.73 41.84 -11.33
C GLU A 145 -10.59 42.63 -10.34
N LEU A 146 -11.06 41.99 -9.26
CA LEU A 146 -11.83 42.65 -8.21
C LEU A 146 -11.01 43.73 -7.49
N SER A 147 -9.72 43.48 -7.26
CA SER A 147 -8.82 44.47 -6.64
C SER A 147 -8.67 45.70 -7.55
N ALA A 148 -8.47 45.48 -8.84
CA ALA A 148 -8.39 46.55 -9.83
C ALA A 148 -9.70 47.36 -9.91
N ALA A 149 -10.86 46.68 -9.96
CA ALA A 149 -12.17 47.33 -9.94
C ALA A 149 -12.39 48.16 -8.66
N SER A 150 -12.00 47.62 -7.50
CA SER A 150 -12.10 48.33 -6.22
C SER A 150 -11.23 49.59 -6.18
N ALA A 151 -10.01 49.52 -6.72
CA ALA A 151 -9.12 50.68 -6.83
C ALA A 151 -9.70 51.76 -7.74
N GLN A 152 -10.31 51.37 -8.86
CA GLN A 152 -10.98 52.30 -9.77
C GLN A 152 -12.18 53.00 -9.11
N VAL A 153 -13.02 52.25 -8.38
CA VAL A 153 -14.15 52.80 -7.63
C VAL A 153 -13.69 53.78 -6.55
N ALA A 154 -12.62 53.46 -5.82
CA ALA A 154 -12.04 54.36 -4.84
C ALA A 154 -11.53 55.66 -5.48
N GLY A 155 -10.86 55.57 -6.65
CA GLY A 155 -10.42 56.72 -7.43
C GLY A 155 -11.58 57.62 -7.86
N GLY A 156 -12.61 57.06 -8.49
CA GLY A 156 -13.78 57.82 -8.94
C GLY A 156 -14.59 58.42 -7.78
N SER A 157 -14.62 57.74 -6.63
CA SER A 157 -15.23 58.28 -5.40
C SER A 157 -14.46 59.49 -4.87
N ALA A 158 -13.12 59.45 -4.90
CA ALA A 158 -12.28 60.58 -4.53
C ALA A 158 -12.49 61.79 -5.46
N GLU A 159 -12.56 61.57 -6.77
CA GLU A 159 -12.85 62.62 -7.76
C GLU A 159 -14.23 63.25 -7.55
N THR A 160 -15.26 62.44 -7.33
CA THR A 160 -16.62 62.91 -7.04
C THR A 160 -16.65 63.75 -5.76
N SER A 161 -15.93 63.34 -4.72
CA SER A 161 -15.83 64.08 -3.47
C SER A 161 -15.15 65.45 -3.65
N VAL A 162 -14.11 65.51 -4.47
CA VAL A 162 -13.45 66.78 -4.85
C VAL A 162 -14.42 67.69 -5.60
N GLN A 163 -15.18 67.17 -6.57
CA GLN A 163 -16.18 67.95 -7.32
C GLN A 163 -17.34 68.43 -6.44
N ALA A 164 -17.75 67.65 -5.43
CA ALA A 164 -18.79 68.06 -4.50
C ALA A 164 -18.32 69.17 -3.53
N GLY A 165 -17.03 69.28 -3.26
CA GLY A 165 -16.48 70.32 -2.37
C GLY A 165 -16.28 71.69 -3.02
N VAL A 166 -16.43 71.81 -4.35
CA VAL A 166 -16.31 73.08 -5.09
C VAL A 166 -17.66 73.75 -5.38
N VAL A 167 -18.78 73.11 -5.04
CA VAL A 167 -20.15 73.66 -5.14
C VAL A 167 -20.68 74.11 -3.78
#